data_AF-A0A9D8GAN5-F1
#
_entry.id   AF-A0A9D8GAN5-F1
#
_cell.length_a   1.000
_cell.length_b   1.000
_cell.length_c   1.000
_cell.angle_alpha   90.00
_cell.angle_beta   90.00
_cell.angle_gamma   90.00
#
_symmetry.space_group_name_H-M   'P 1'
#
loop_
_entity.id
_entity.type
_entity.pdbx_description
1 polymer ?
#
loop_
_entity_poly.entity_id
_entity_poly.type
_entity_poly.pdbx_seq_one_letter_code
_entity_poly.pdbx_strand_id
1 'polypeptide(L)'
;RVIAVNNTAIQTWRGLELALRAARPGQVELAFEKLGVIEVSSQELAKQAGAADTGDLLNPRSLGLRPMVLELAIGQVLPQSAAEAAGMQAGDRLLRVNEQAVRDAKALIDLIRRSPNQSMLFEVEREGERLRIELTPRIDETDRAASQNGLDANQRQHARIGASLSPRFDMVQMPRDWFNLIESASIQTWHVTSLTVTSLWRMLTGELSWRQLGGPVSIADQAGQSAQRGANAYLGFLAVLSIGLFVLNMIPLPMLDGGHLVYCAIELIRGRALSDALRLRLQQLGLTAILALTMIALWNDFSRFF
;
A
#
# COMPACT_ATOMS: atom_id res chain seq x y z
N ARG A 1 -6.57 -21.56 -15.15
CA ARG A 1 -5.24 -20.91 -15.13
C ARG A 1 -4.99 -20.31 -16.51
N VAL A 2 -4.52 -19.07 -16.63
CA VAL A 2 -4.08 -18.56 -17.95
C VAL A 2 -2.70 -19.11 -18.23
N ILE A 3 -2.51 -19.72 -19.41
CA ILE A 3 -1.25 -20.36 -19.80
C ILE A 3 -0.56 -19.67 -20.97
N ALA A 4 -1.30 -18.92 -21.81
CA ALA A 4 -0.72 -18.14 -22.89
C ALA A 4 -1.57 -16.92 -23.29
N VAL A 5 -0.92 -15.92 -23.88
CA VAL A 5 -1.52 -14.73 -24.53
C VAL A 5 -0.89 -14.59 -25.91
N ASN A 6 -1.67 -14.64 -27.00
CA ASN A 6 -1.18 -14.47 -28.38
C ASN A 6 0.12 -15.27 -28.67
N ASN A 7 0.12 -16.57 -28.36
CA ASN A 7 1.30 -17.49 -28.41
C ASN A 7 2.43 -17.27 -27.39
N THR A 8 2.38 -16.27 -26.52
CA THR A 8 3.38 -16.09 -25.46
C THR A 8 2.97 -16.90 -24.22
N ALA A 9 3.81 -17.85 -23.80
CA ALA A 9 3.57 -18.64 -22.60
C ALA A 9 3.60 -17.75 -21.34
N ILE A 10 2.57 -17.86 -20.50
CA ILE A 10 2.40 -17.05 -19.29
C ILE A 10 2.50 -17.95 -18.07
N GLN A 11 3.44 -17.62 -17.20
CA GLN A 11 3.63 -18.33 -15.92
C GLN A 11 3.29 -17.47 -14.71
N THR A 12 3.31 -16.14 -14.84
CA THR A 12 3.13 -15.20 -13.73
C THR A 12 2.04 -14.18 -14.02
N TRP A 13 1.45 -13.64 -12.96
CA TRP A 13 0.47 -12.55 -13.06
C TRP A 13 1.07 -11.31 -13.75
N ARG A 14 2.32 -10.98 -13.43
CA ARG A 14 3.04 -9.88 -14.08
C ARG A 14 3.33 -10.15 -15.56
N GLY A 15 3.69 -11.39 -15.90
CA GLY A 15 3.87 -11.80 -17.30
C GLY A 15 2.58 -11.65 -18.11
N LEU A 16 1.43 -11.99 -17.52
CA LEU A 16 0.12 -11.77 -18.11
C LEU A 16 -0.13 -10.28 -18.37
N GLU A 17 0.14 -9.42 -17.39
CA GLU A 17 -0.03 -7.96 -17.51
C GLU A 17 0.86 -7.37 -18.60
N LEU A 18 2.14 -7.74 -18.65
CA LEU A 18 3.07 -7.32 -19.69
C LEU A 18 2.65 -7.79 -21.08
N ALA A 19 2.24 -9.05 -21.22
CA ALA A 19 1.80 -9.60 -22.50
C ALA A 19 0.52 -8.93 -23.01
N LEU A 20 -0.43 -8.59 -22.11
CA LEU A 20 -1.61 -7.82 -22.47
C LEU A 20 -1.26 -6.39 -22.87
N ARG A 21 -0.33 -5.73 -22.18
CA ARG A 21 0.12 -4.37 -22.53
C ARG A 21 0.88 -4.32 -23.86
N ALA A 22 1.66 -5.36 -24.16
CA ALA A 22 2.38 -5.50 -25.41
C ALA A 22 1.48 -5.93 -26.58
N ALA A 23 0.29 -6.46 -26.29
CA ALA A 23 -0.66 -6.86 -27.32
C ALA A 23 -1.20 -5.63 -28.07
N ARG A 24 -1.27 -5.74 -29.40
CA ARG A 24 -1.82 -4.67 -30.22
C ARG A 24 -3.33 -4.53 -29.96
N PRO A 25 -3.90 -3.30 -30.03
CA PRO A 25 -5.34 -3.11 -29.92
C PRO A 25 -6.09 -3.94 -30.98
N GLY A 26 -6.96 -4.85 -30.56
CA GLY A 26 -7.64 -5.82 -31.42
C GLY A 26 -8.03 -7.10 -30.69
N GLN A 27 -8.07 -8.23 -31.42
CA GLN A 27 -8.29 -9.55 -30.84
C GLN A 27 -7.04 -10.04 -30.11
N VAL A 28 -7.23 -10.44 -28.86
CA VAL A 28 -6.22 -11.15 -28.07
C VAL A 28 -6.74 -12.54 -27.76
N GLU A 29 -5.94 -13.54 -28.11
CA GLU A 29 -6.18 -14.93 -27.79
C GLU A 29 -5.62 -15.23 -26.41
N LEU A 30 -6.50 -15.67 -25.52
CA LEU A 30 -6.17 -16.14 -24.19
C LEU A 30 -6.35 -17.65 -24.16
N ALA A 31 -5.27 -18.38 -23.85
CA ALA A 31 -5.33 -19.80 -23.59
C ALA A 31 -5.49 -20.04 -22.09
N PHE A 32 -6.52 -20.79 -21.71
CA PHE A 32 -6.85 -21.17 -20.35
C PHE A 32 -6.71 -22.68 -20.19
N GLU A 33 -6.06 -23.10 -19.12
CA GLU A 33 -6.11 -24.48 -18.64
C GLU A 33 -7.17 -24.59 -17.53
N LYS A 34 -8.16 -25.45 -17.73
CA LYS A 34 -9.20 -25.77 -16.75
C LYS A 34 -9.36 -27.29 -16.69
N LEU A 35 -9.09 -27.87 -15.51
CA LEU A 35 -9.25 -29.31 -15.26
C LEU A 35 -8.49 -30.20 -16.29
N GLY A 36 -7.30 -29.77 -16.72
CA GLY A 36 -6.48 -30.50 -17.70
C GLY A 36 -6.87 -30.30 -19.17
N VAL A 37 -7.92 -29.51 -19.45
CA VAL A 37 -8.32 -29.13 -20.81
C VAL A 37 -7.83 -27.72 -21.09
N ILE A 38 -7.20 -27.53 -22.26
CA ILE A 38 -6.79 -26.22 -22.76
C ILE A 38 -7.91 -25.67 -23.63
N GLU A 39 -8.51 -24.57 -23.20
CA GLU A 39 -9.50 -23.79 -23.93
C GLU A 39 -8.85 -22.49 -24.43
N VAL A 40 -9.04 -22.16 -25.70
CA VAL A 40 -8.59 -20.87 -26.27
C VAL A 40 -9.81 -20.00 -26.48
N SER A 41 -9.76 -18.78 -25.96
CA SER A 41 -10.82 -17.78 -26.13
C SER A 41 -10.22 -16.52 -26.76
N SER A 42 -10.81 -16.08 -27.86
CA SER A 42 -10.53 -14.78 -28.46
C SER A 42 -11.35 -13.70 -27.73
N GLN A 43 -10.67 -12.78 -27.06
CA GLN A 43 -11.30 -11.57 -26.52
C GLN A 43 -10.92 -10.36 -27.36
N GLU A 44 -11.92 -9.57 -27.75
CA GLU A 44 -11.64 -8.25 -28.31
C GLU A 44 -11.32 -7.28 -27.18
N LEU A 45 -10.09 -6.77 -27.16
CA LEU A 45 -9.79 -5.62 -26.33
C LEU A 45 -10.46 -4.41 -26.97
N ALA A 46 -11.52 -3.93 -26.33
CA ALA A 46 -12.28 -2.78 -26.80
C ALA A 46 -11.34 -1.60 -27.10
N LYS A 47 -11.39 -1.10 -28.33
CA LYS A 47 -10.88 0.23 -28.70
C LYS A 47 -11.76 1.31 -28.06
N GLN A 48 -11.73 1.47 -26.75
CA GLN A 48 -12.45 2.55 -26.08
C GLN A 48 -11.65 3.11 -24.90
N ALA A 49 -10.76 4.06 -25.20
CA ALA A 49 -10.86 5.46 -24.77
C ALA A 49 -9.52 6.17 -25.06
N GLY A 50 -9.58 7.49 -25.27
CA GLY A 50 -8.47 8.33 -25.72
C GLY A 50 -7.17 8.21 -24.92
N ALA A 51 -6.10 8.69 -25.53
CA ALA A 51 -4.68 8.53 -25.20
C ALA A 51 -4.20 8.95 -23.78
N ALA A 52 -5.10 9.14 -22.80
CA ALA A 52 -4.79 9.53 -21.44
C ALA A 52 -4.95 8.40 -20.40
N ASP A 53 -5.71 7.32 -20.68
CA ASP A 53 -6.08 6.30 -19.67
C ASP A 53 -5.72 4.84 -20.06
N THR A 54 -4.96 4.66 -21.15
CA THR A 54 -4.63 3.34 -21.74
C THR A 54 -3.88 2.40 -20.79
N GLY A 55 -3.23 2.94 -19.75
CA GLY A 55 -2.48 2.15 -18.76
C GLY A 55 -3.35 1.21 -17.91
N ASP A 56 -4.62 1.54 -17.69
CA ASP A 56 -5.53 0.78 -16.82
C ASP A 56 -6.47 -0.16 -17.61
N LEU A 57 -6.68 0.10 -18.90
CA LEU A 57 -7.52 -0.72 -19.79
C LEU A 57 -6.83 -2.03 -20.23
N LEU A 58 -5.50 -2.06 -20.24
CA LEU A 58 -4.66 -3.23 -20.55
C LEU A 58 -4.22 -4.00 -19.29
N ASN A 59 -5.06 -3.99 -18.26
CA ASN A 59 -4.84 -4.68 -16.99
C ASN A 59 -5.63 -6.00 -17.00
N PRO A 60 -5.07 -7.16 -16.61
CA PRO A 60 -5.84 -8.41 -16.54
C PRO A 60 -7.14 -8.29 -15.74
N ARG A 61 -7.19 -7.34 -14.78
CA ARG A 61 -8.39 -7.01 -14.01
C ARG A 61 -9.55 -6.44 -14.84
N SER A 62 -9.28 -5.71 -15.92
CA SER A 62 -10.32 -5.19 -16.83
C SER A 62 -11.04 -6.33 -17.57
N LEU A 63 -10.34 -7.45 -17.79
CA LEU A 63 -10.87 -8.70 -18.36
C LEU A 63 -11.56 -9.58 -17.30
N GLY A 64 -11.76 -9.07 -16.08
CA GLY A 64 -12.35 -9.81 -14.96
C GLY A 64 -11.43 -10.86 -14.35
N LEU A 65 -10.16 -10.96 -14.79
CA LEU A 65 -9.21 -11.90 -14.23
C LEU A 65 -8.70 -11.37 -12.88
N ARG A 66 -8.56 -12.26 -11.90
CA ARG A 66 -7.95 -11.96 -10.61
C ARG A 66 -6.94 -13.05 -10.23
N PRO A 67 -5.83 -12.69 -9.56
CA PRO A 67 -4.93 -13.69 -9.03
C PRO A 67 -5.68 -14.55 -8.02
N MET A 68 -5.54 -15.86 -8.14
CA MET A 68 -6.18 -16.79 -7.21
C MET A 68 -5.52 -16.65 -5.84
N VAL A 69 -6.31 -16.23 -4.85
CA VAL A 69 -5.90 -16.30 -3.44
C VAL A 69 -6.12 -17.75 -3.00
N LEU A 70 -5.03 -18.44 -2.66
CA LEU A 70 -5.11 -19.83 -2.18
C LEU A 70 -5.68 -19.87 -0.77
N GLU A 71 -5.18 -18.97 0.08
CA GLU A 71 -5.55 -18.87 1.49
C GLU A 71 -5.60 -17.41 1.91
N LEU A 72 -6.61 -17.06 2.69
CA LEU A 72 -6.66 -15.77 3.37
C LEU A 72 -6.26 -15.99 4.82
N ALA A 73 -5.07 -15.53 5.20
CA ALA A 73 -4.61 -15.60 6.58
C ALA A 73 -4.60 -14.22 7.22
N ILE A 74 -4.69 -14.17 8.55
CA ILE A 74 -4.45 -12.97 9.33
C ILE A 74 -2.94 -12.69 9.31
N GLY A 75 -2.57 -11.49 8.88
CA GLY A 75 -1.18 -11.06 8.80
C GLY A 75 -0.68 -10.54 10.15
N GLN A 76 -1.15 -9.36 10.54
CA GLN A 76 -0.80 -8.71 11.79
C GLN A 76 -2.08 -8.33 12.53
N VAL A 77 -2.07 -8.45 13.84
CA VAL A 77 -3.12 -7.92 14.72
C VAL A 77 -2.55 -6.71 15.45
N LEU A 78 -3.26 -5.58 15.38
CA LEU A 78 -2.85 -4.34 16.04
C LEU A 78 -3.15 -4.43 17.55
N PRO A 79 -2.27 -3.88 18.41
CA PRO A 79 -2.57 -3.74 19.83
C PRO A 79 -3.83 -2.92 20.08
N GLN A 80 -4.54 -3.21 21.17
CA GLN A 80 -5.78 -2.57 21.62
C GLN A 80 -6.94 -2.64 20.59
N SER A 81 -6.81 -3.52 19.59
CA SER A 81 -7.81 -3.66 18.53
C SER A 81 -8.96 -4.58 18.93
N ALA A 82 -10.04 -4.56 18.14
CA ALA A 82 -11.14 -5.51 18.30
C ALA A 82 -10.69 -6.96 18.02
N ALA A 83 -9.77 -7.15 17.07
CA ALA A 83 -9.19 -8.44 16.75
C ALA A 83 -8.33 -8.99 17.90
N GLU A 84 -7.50 -8.15 18.51
CA GLU A 84 -6.72 -8.56 19.68
C GLU A 84 -7.64 -8.92 20.87
N ALA A 85 -8.63 -8.09 21.16
CA ALA A 85 -9.58 -8.33 22.25
C ALA A 85 -10.41 -9.62 22.04
N ALA A 86 -10.65 -10.01 20.79
CA ALA A 86 -11.32 -11.25 20.43
C ALA A 86 -10.38 -12.48 20.44
N GLY A 87 -9.07 -12.29 20.65
CA GLY A 87 -8.08 -13.38 20.65
C GLY A 87 -7.64 -13.85 19.27
N MET A 88 -7.88 -13.04 18.22
CA MET A 88 -7.36 -13.29 16.88
C MET A 88 -5.84 -13.12 16.87
N GLN A 89 -5.14 -13.97 16.11
CA GLN A 89 -3.68 -14.00 16.07
C GLN A 89 -3.15 -13.97 14.63
N ALA A 90 -1.92 -13.48 14.48
CA ALA A 90 -1.18 -13.59 13.23
C ALA A 90 -1.00 -15.06 12.84
N GLY A 91 -1.28 -15.40 11.59
CA GLY A 91 -1.23 -16.77 11.08
C GLY A 91 -2.56 -17.50 11.06
N ASP A 92 -3.61 -16.99 11.73
CA ASP A 92 -4.96 -17.56 11.68
C ASP A 92 -5.45 -17.63 10.23
N ARG A 93 -5.73 -18.84 9.74
CA ARG A 93 -6.29 -19.02 8.40
C ARG A 93 -7.79 -18.81 8.44
N LEU A 94 -8.29 -17.82 7.73
CA LEU A 94 -9.70 -17.50 7.69
C LEU A 94 -10.46 -18.49 6.79
N LEU A 95 -11.47 -19.16 7.37
CA LEU A 95 -12.32 -20.11 6.64
C LEU A 95 -13.68 -19.48 6.31
N ARG A 96 -14.37 -18.95 7.33
CA ARG A 96 -15.74 -18.42 7.20
C ARG A 96 -15.98 -17.22 8.10
N VAL A 97 -16.94 -16.40 7.71
CA VAL A 97 -17.49 -15.30 8.50
C VAL A 97 -19.00 -15.33 8.40
N ASN A 98 -19.71 -15.37 9.53
CA ASN A 98 -21.18 -15.44 9.60
C ASN A 98 -21.76 -16.49 8.62
N GLU A 99 -21.22 -17.71 8.69
CA GLU A 99 -21.54 -18.86 7.82
C GLU A 99 -21.12 -18.75 6.34
N GLN A 100 -20.61 -17.60 5.89
CA GLN A 100 -20.15 -17.42 4.51
C GLN A 100 -18.68 -17.76 4.36
N ALA A 101 -18.33 -18.56 3.34
CA ALA A 101 -16.93 -18.86 3.03
C ALA A 101 -16.20 -17.61 2.53
N VAL A 102 -15.05 -17.30 3.12
CA VAL A 102 -14.27 -16.12 2.72
C VAL A 102 -13.21 -16.52 1.72
N ARG A 103 -13.32 -15.98 0.49
CA ARG A 103 -12.36 -16.21 -0.60
C ARG A 103 -11.79 -14.91 -1.19
N ASP A 104 -12.37 -13.77 -0.84
CA ASP A 104 -11.97 -12.45 -1.32
C ASP A 104 -11.76 -11.51 -0.13
N ALA A 105 -10.52 -11.03 0.01
CA ALA A 105 -10.15 -10.06 1.03
C ALA A 105 -10.97 -8.76 0.93
N LYS A 106 -11.26 -8.30 -0.30
CA LYS A 106 -12.05 -7.09 -0.50
C LYS A 106 -13.47 -7.26 -0.01
N ALA A 107 -14.10 -8.38 -0.35
CA ALA A 107 -15.46 -8.69 0.10
C ALA A 107 -15.55 -8.77 1.63
N LEU A 108 -14.55 -9.38 2.28
CA LEU A 108 -14.46 -9.40 3.74
C LEU A 108 -14.35 -7.99 4.34
N ILE A 109 -13.44 -7.16 3.81
CA ILE A 109 -13.26 -5.79 4.28
C ILE A 109 -14.55 -4.99 4.11
N ASP A 110 -15.22 -5.12 2.97
CA ASP A 110 -16.49 -4.45 2.69
C ASP A 110 -17.60 -4.92 3.64
N LEU A 111 -17.64 -6.21 3.98
CA LEU A 111 -18.56 -6.78 4.96
C LEU A 111 -18.31 -6.17 6.36
N ILE A 112 -17.05 -6.21 6.83
CA ILE A 112 -16.65 -5.64 8.12
C ILE A 112 -17.04 -4.17 8.22
N ARG A 113 -16.74 -3.37 7.18
CA ARG A 113 -17.05 -1.94 7.13
C ARG A 113 -18.54 -1.63 7.24
N ARG A 114 -19.39 -2.56 6.80
CA ARG A 114 -20.87 -2.42 6.82
C ARG A 114 -21.50 -2.99 8.09
N SER A 115 -20.72 -3.58 8.98
CA SER A 115 -21.17 -4.17 10.24
C SER A 115 -20.57 -3.47 11.48
N PRO A 116 -20.69 -2.14 11.62
CA PRO A 116 -20.22 -1.44 12.81
C PRO A 116 -20.94 -1.92 14.07
N ASN A 117 -20.19 -2.22 15.12
CA ASN A 117 -20.72 -2.65 16.42
C ASN A 117 -21.63 -3.89 16.38
N GLN A 118 -21.59 -4.65 15.28
CA GLN A 118 -22.34 -5.89 15.13
C GLN A 118 -21.39 -7.06 15.33
N SER A 119 -21.72 -7.95 16.28
CA SER A 119 -20.94 -9.17 16.49
C SER A 119 -20.91 -10.03 15.24
N MET A 120 -19.72 -10.50 14.87
CA MET A 120 -19.49 -11.37 13.73
C MET A 120 -18.74 -12.62 14.19
N LEU A 121 -19.16 -13.78 13.69
CA LEU A 121 -18.52 -15.05 14.00
C LEU A 121 -17.49 -15.40 12.93
N PHE A 122 -16.22 -15.43 13.30
CA PHE A 122 -15.11 -15.84 12.46
C PHE A 122 -14.76 -17.30 12.74
N GLU A 123 -14.79 -18.14 11.71
CA GLU A 123 -14.20 -19.48 11.77
C GLU A 123 -12.79 -19.42 11.19
N VAL A 124 -11.80 -19.70 12.04
CA VAL A 124 -10.39 -19.70 11.68
C VAL A 124 -9.76 -21.07 11.93
N GLU A 125 -8.69 -21.37 11.20
CA GLU A 125 -7.83 -22.52 11.44
C GLU A 125 -6.49 -22.02 11.99
N ARG A 126 -6.15 -22.48 13.21
CA ARG A 126 -4.89 -22.18 13.90
C ARG A 126 -4.23 -23.51 14.23
N GLU A 127 -3.01 -23.71 13.74
CA GLU A 127 -2.24 -24.95 13.96
C GLU A 127 -3.00 -26.25 13.61
N GLY A 128 -3.93 -26.18 12.65
CA GLY A 128 -4.76 -27.31 12.23
C GLY A 128 -6.07 -27.49 13.02
N GLU A 129 -6.28 -26.73 14.09
CA GLU A 129 -7.53 -26.71 14.84
C GLU A 129 -8.48 -25.62 14.35
N ARG A 130 -9.78 -25.93 14.29
CA ARG A 130 -10.81 -24.96 13.93
C ARG A 130 -11.31 -24.23 15.17
N LEU A 131 -11.09 -22.92 15.19
CA LEU A 131 -11.51 -22.02 16.25
C LEU A 131 -12.66 -21.14 15.77
N ARG A 132 -13.57 -20.85 16.69
CA ARG A 132 -14.65 -19.88 16.50
C ARG A 132 -14.36 -18.65 17.33
N ILE A 133 -14.16 -17.53 16.66
CA ILE A 133 -13.82 -16.25 17.28
C ILE A 133 -15.00 -15.31 17.07
N GLU A 134 -15.63 -14.88 18.16
CA GLU A 134 -16.65 -13.85 18.11
C GLU A 134 -15.97 -12.48 18.20
N LEU A 135 -16.17 -11.66 17.18
CA LEU A 135 -15.49 -10.38 17.03
C LEU A 135 -16.49 -9.31 16.61
N THR A 136 -16.47 -8.20 17.33
CA THR A 136 -17.30 -7.02 17.03
C THR A 136 -16.44 -5.90 16.44
N PRO A 137 -16.61 -5.53 15.15
CA PRO A 137 -15.91 -4.42 14.54
C PRO A 137 -16.21 -3.10 15.26
N ARG A 138 -15.18 -2.28 15.48
CA ARG A 138 -15.28 -0.97 16.12
C ARG A 138 -15.06 0.15 15.11
N ILE A 139 -15.68 1.29 15.35
CA ILE A 139 -15.40 2.52 14.59
C ILE A 139 -14.16 3.16 15.22
N ASP A 140 -13.15 3.41 14.40
CA ASP A 140 -11.88 4.02 14.79
C ASP A 140 -12.11 5.48 15.26
N GLU A 141 -11.44 5.91 16.33
CA GLU A 141 -11.61 7.26 16.89
C GLU A 141 -10.98 8.34 16.00
N THR A 142 -9.96 7.96 15.20
CA THR A 142 -9.36 8.85 14.20
C THR A 142 -10.34 9.25 13.09
N ASP A 143 -11.25 8.34 12.70
CA ASP A 143 -12.33 8.64 11.74
C ASP A 143 -13.44 9.50 12.38
N ARG A 144 -13.68 9.36 13.70
CA ARG A 144 -14.62 10.24 14.43
C ARG A 144 -14.16 11.70 14.47
N ALA A 145 -12.86 11.93 14.65
CA ALA A 145 -12.29 13.29 14.68
C ALA A 145 -12.32 13.99 13.31
N ALA A 146 -12.18 13.23 12.21
CA ALA A 146 -12.31 13.76 10.85
C ALA A 146 -13.76 14.18 10.55
N SER A 147 -14.74 13.35 10.94
CA SER A 147 -16.16 13.64 10.76
C SER A 147 -16.67 14.85 11.56
N GLN A 148 -16.03 15.20 12.68
CA GLN A 148 -16.42 16.36 13.51
C GLN A 148 -15.91 17.70 12.96
N ASN A 149 -14.85 17.70 12.13
CA ASN A 149 -14.25 18.92 11.59
C ASN A 149 -14.86 19.36 10.24
N GLY A 150 -15.96 18.75 9.79
CA GLY A 150 -16.71 19.17 8.59
C GLY A 150 -15.98 18.99 7.24
N LEU A 151 -14.77 18.45 7.26
CA LEU A 151 -13.99 18.06 6.08
C LEU A 151 -14.30 16.59 5.79
N ASP A 152 -15.09 16.35 4.74
CA ASP A 152 -15.58 15.04 4.28
C ASP A 152 -16.73 14.38 5.08
N ALA A 153 -17.95 14.92 4.89
CA ALA A 153 -19.21 14.22 5.20
C ALA A 153 -19.40 12.89 4.43
N ASN A 154 -18.47 12.51 3.54
CA ASN A 154 -18.51 11.26 2.77
C ASN A 154 -17.47 10.22 3.25
N GLN A 155 -16.66 10.52 4.28
CA GLN A 155 -15.87 9.52 4.99
C GLN A 155 -16.81 8.75 5.92
N ARG A 156 -17.49 7.75 5.34
CA ARG A 156 -18.31 6.79 6.09
C ARG A 156 -17.48 6.26 7.24
N GLN A 157 -18.00 6.34 8.47
CA GLN A 157 -17.42 5.70 9.65
C GLN A 157 -17.11 4.24 9.32
N HIS A 158 -15.86 3.94 8.98
CA HIS A 158 -15.51 2.63 8.47
C HIS A 158 -15.19 1.76 9.67
N ALA A 159 -16.11 0.84 10.00
CA ALA A 159 -15.84 -0.15 11.02
C ALA A 159 -14.60 -0.98 10.63
N ARG A 160 -13.76 -1.24 11.61
CA ARG A 160 -12.50 -1.98 11.47
C ARG A 160 -12.35 -2.94 12.64
N ILE A 161 -11.56 -3.99 12.38
CA ILE A 161 -11.21 -4.99 13.41
C ILE A 161 -9.78 -4.82 13.91
N GLY A 162 -8.94 -4.08 13.18
CA GLY A 162 -7.53 -3.88 13.52
C GLY A 162 -6.64 -5.11 13.26
N ALA A 163 -6.99 -5.91 12.25
CA ALA A 163 -6.14 -6.97 11.72
C ALA A 163 -5.84 -6.71 10.23
N SER A 164 -4.61 -6.96 9.81
CA SER A 164 -4.22 -6.98 8.40
C SER A 164 -4.44 -8.38 7.82
N LEU A 165 -4.71 -8.44 6.52
CA LEU A 165 -4.86 -9.68 5.79
C LEU A 165 -3.56 -9.97 5.03
N SER A 166 -3.11 -11.22 5.10
CA SER A 166 -1.97 -11.74 4.36
C SER A 166 -2.47 -12.80 3.37
N PRO A 167 -2.96 -12.39 2.18
CA PRO A 167 -3.37 -13.34 1.16
C PRO A 167 -2.13 -14.13 0.69
N ARG A 168 -2.21 -15.46 0.80
CA ARG A 168 -1.19 -16.35 0.26
C ARG A 168 -1.51 -16.65 -1.20
N PHE A 169 -0.57 -16.28 -2.05
CA PHE A 169 -0.59 -16.60 -3.48
C PHE A 169 0.36 -17.76 -3.74
N ASP A 170 0.07 -18.53 -4.80
CA ASP A 170 1.03 -19.51 -5.30
C ASP A 170 2.24 -18.76 -5.87
N MET A 171 3.35 -18.76 -5.14
CA MET A 171 4.55 -18.04 -5.55
C MET A 171 5.36 -18.93 -6.49
N VAL A 172 5.27 -18.67 -7.79
CA VAL A 172 6.15 -19.30 -8.77
C VAL A 172 7.56 -18.74 -8.60
N GLN A 173 8.52 -19.59 -8.24
CA GLN A 173 9.93 -19.24 -8.27
C GLN A 173 10.39 -19.13 -9.72
N MET A 174 10.62 -17.91 -10.18
CA MET A 174 11.24 -17.66 -11.48
C MET A 174 12.76 -17.58 -11.30
N PRO A 175 13.56 -18.22 -12.17
CA PRO A 175 14.94 -17.83 -12.35
C PRO A 175 14.92 -16.38 -12.82
N ARG A 176 15.29 -15.43 -11.95
CA ARG A 176 15.31 -14.02 -12.34
C ARG A 176 16.70 -13.70 -12.86
N ASP A 177 16.77 -13.38 -14.15
CA ASP A 177 17.92 -12.68 -14.69
C ASP A 177 18.14 -11.35 -13.96
N TRP A 178 19.40 -10.96 -13.76
CA TRP A 178 19.78 -9.72 -13.08
C TRP A 178 19.10 -8.47 -13.66
N PHE A 179 18.85 -8.44 -14.97
CA PHE A 179 18.13 -7.35 -15.62
C PHE A 179 16.67 -7.24 -15.16
N ASN A 180 15.95 -8.36 -15.09
CA ASN A 180 14.56 -8.40 -14.63
C ASN A 180 14.44 -8.01 -13.14
N LEU A 181 15.47 -8.30 -12.34
CA LEU A 181 15.56 -7.88 -10.94
C LEU A 181 15.66 -6.36 -10.81
N ILE A 182 16.57 -5.73 -11.56
CA ILE A 182 16.76 -4.28 -11.53
C ILE A 182 15.50 -3.58 -12.01
N GLU A 183 14.91 -4.02 -13.13
CA GLU A 183 13.67 -3.43 -13.66
C GLU A 183 12.53 -3.54 -12.64
N SER A 184 12.35 -4.70 -12.03
CA SER A 184 11.33 -4.92 -11.01
C SER A 184 11.54 -4.05 -9.78
N ALA A 185 12.79 -3.92 -9.32
CA ALA A 185 13.14 -3.07 -8.19
C ALA A 185 12.91 -1.59 -8.52
N SER A 186 13.30 -1.11 -9.71
CA SER A 186 13.08 0.27 -10.14
C SER A 186 11.60 0.62 -10.21
N ILE A 187 10.77 -0.26 -10.76
CA ILE A 187 9.31 -0.05 -10.83
C ILE A 187 8.71 -0.01 -9.41
N GLN A 188 9.11 -0.93 -8.54
CA GLN A 188 8.63 -0.96 -7.16
C GLN A 188 9.05 0.31 -6.39
N THR A 189 10.30 0.73 -6.54
CA THR A 189 10.81 1.98 -5.95
C THR A 189 10.04 3.18 -6.46
N TRP A 190 9.76 3.26 -7.77
CA TRP A 190 8.95 4.34 -8.35
C TRP A 190 7.52 4.33 -7.80
N HIS A 191 6.91 3.15 -7.66
CA HIS A 191 5.58 3.01 -7.11
C HIS A 191 5.52 3.50 -5.65
N VAL A 192 6.44 3.05 -4.80
CA VAL A 192 6.52 3.49 -3.40
C VAL A 192 6.82 4.99 -3.31
N THR A 193 7.71 5.51 -4.16
CA THR A 193 8.04 6.94 -4.22
C THR A 193 6.81 7.78 -4.57
N SER A 194 6.05 7.40 -5.61
CA SER A 194 4.85 8.13 -6.03
C SER A 194 3.74 8.11 -4.97
N LEU A 195 3.55 6.98 -4.28
CA LEU A 195 2.64 6.90 -3.14
C LEU A 195 3.07 7.81 -1.99
N THR A 196 4.37 7.84 -1.65
CA THR A 196 4.91 8.72 -0.60
C THR A 196 4.70 10.19 -0.96
N VAL A 197 5.03 10.59 -2.19
CA VAL A 197 4.82 11.97 -2.66
C VAL A 197 3.34 12.35 -2.63
N THR A 198 2.46 11.47 -3.10
CA THR A 198 1.01 11.70 -3.08
C THR A 198 0.49 11.82 -1.64
N SER A 199 0.99 11.00 -0.72
CA SER A 199 0.58 11.05 0.69
C SER A 199 1.04 12.34 1.37
N LEU A 200 2.27 12.79 1.09
CA LEU A 200 2.76 14.09 1.57
C LEU A 200 1.94 15.23 0.99
N TRP A 201 1.62 15.20 -0.31
CA TRP A 201 0.80 16.21 -0.96
C TRP A 201 -0.59 16.32 -0.31
N ARG A 202 -1.27 15.18 -0.12
CA ARG A 202 -2.59 15.10 0.53
C ARG A 202 -2.57 15.56 1.98
N MET A 203 -1.44 15.38 2.67
CA MET A 203 -1.26 15.91 4.01
C MET A 203 -1.13 17.43 4.00
N LEU A 204 -0.36 17.99 3.07
CA LEU A 204 -0.23 19.44 2.89
C LEU A 204 -1.56 20.10 2.51
N THR A 205 -2.38 19.45 1.68
CA THR A 205 -3.73 19.95 1.31
C THR A 205 -4.79 19.73 2.39
N GLY A 206 -4.46 19.01 3.47
CA GLY A 206 -5.36 18.74 4.59
C GLY A 206 -6.33 17.57 4.38
N GLU A 207 -6.21 16.84 3.28
CA GLU A 207 -6.98 15.61 3.03
C GLU A 207 -6.50 14.44 3.89
N LEU A 208 -5.24 14.46 4.31
CA LEU A 208 -4.65 13.49 5.22
C LEU A 208 -4.26 14.16 6.54
N SER A 209 -4.69 13.57 7.66
CA SER A 209 -4.39 14.12 8.97
C SER A 209 -2.91 14.04 9.30
N TRP A 210 -2.32 15.16 9.71
CA TRP A 210 -0.95 15.27 10.22
C TRP A 210 -0.66 14.37 11.43
N ARG A 211 -1.70 13.88 12.13
CA ARG A 211 -1.57 12.88 13.22
C ARG A 211 -1.15 11.49 12.73
N GLN A 212 -1.10 11.27 11.41
CA GLN A 212 -0.62 10.03 10.81
C GLN A 212 0.89 10.05 10.53
N LEU A 213 1.58 11.19 10.72
CA LEU A 213 3.04 11.25 10.68
C LEU A 213 3.62 10.47 11.86
N GLY A 214 4.28 9.35 11.56
CA GLY A 214 5.06 8.61 12.55
C GLY A 214 6.32 9.38 12.91
N GLY A 215 6.54 9.63 14.20
CA GLY A 215 7.78 10.20 14.69
C GLY A 215 8.86 9.14 14.96
N PRO A 216 9.98 9.55 15.60
CA PRO A 216 11.11 8.65 15.90
C PRO A 216 10.72 7.41 16.70
N VAL A 217 9.74 7.52 17.62
CA VAL A 217 9.29 6.41 18.46
C VAL A 217 8.48 5.42 17.62
N SER A 218 7.56 5.94 16.80
CA SER A 218 6.78 5.12 15.86
C SER A 218 7.68 4.39 14.84
N ILE A 219 8.80 4.99 14.43
CA ILE A 219 9.80 4.36 13.56
C ILE A 219 10.50 3.22 14.29
N ALA A 220 10.92 3.43 15.54
CA ALA A 220 11.59 2.41 16.34
C ALA A 220 10.68 1.20 16.61
N ASP A 221 9.41 1.43 16.93
CA ASP A 221 8.41 0.36 17.13
C ASP A 221 8.19 -0.45 15.85
N GLN A 222 7.96 0.21 14.71
CA GLN A 222 7.80 -0.47 13.42
C GLN A 222 9.05 -1.24 12.99
N ALA A 223 10.25 -0.73 13.30
CA ALA A 223 11.50 -1.45 13.07
C ALA A 223 11.55 -2.75 13.89
N GLY A 224 11.18 -2.67 15.18
CA GLY A 224 11.11 -3.83 16.08
C GLY A 224 10.12 -4.89 15.59
N GLN A 225 8.89 -4.48 15.25
CA GLN A 225 7.87 -5.38 14.72
C GLN A 225 8.29 -6.01 13.38
N SER A 226 8.97 -5.26 12.52
CA SER A 226 9.45 -5.76 11.22
C SER A 226 10.60 -6.75 11.40
N ALA A 227 11.46 -6.54 12.40
CA ALA A 227 12.53 -7.48 12.76
C ALA A 227 11.96 -8.81 13.29
N GLN A 228 10.91 -8.76 14.12
CA GLN A 228 10.21 -9.96 14.59
C GLN A 228 9.55 -10.75 13.44
N ARG A 229 9.13 -10.07 12.37
CA ARG A 229 8.57 -10.68 11.15
C ARG A 229 9.62 -11.28 10.22
N GLY A 230 10.91 -11.15 10.54
CA GLY A 230 12.03 -11.74 9.81
C GLY A 230 12.70 -10.81 8.79
N ALA A 231 13.80 -11.28 8.21
CA ALA A 231 14.71 -10.46 7.40
C ALA A 231 14.03 -9.78 6.20
N ASN A 232 13.13 -10.49 5.49
CA ASN A 232 12.43 -9.93 4.34
C ASN A 232 11.54 -8.74 4.72
N ALA A 233 10.83 -8.82 5.85
CA ALA A 233 9.98 -7.73 6.33
C ALA A 233 10.81 -6.53 6.80
N TYR A 234 11.93 -6.79 7.48
CA TYR A 234 12.86 -5.76 7.93
C TYR A 234 13.51 -5.01 6.75
N LEU A 235 13.98 -5.74 5.73
CA LEU A 235 14.53 -5.13 4.51
C LEU A 235 13.48 -4.29 3.77
N GLY A 236 12.24 -4.78 3.70
CA GLY A 236 11.13 -4.01 3.13
C GLY A 236 10.86 -2.71 3.90
N PHE A 237 10.89 -2.76 5.23
CA PHE A 237 10.75 -1.58 6.08
C PHE A 237 11.90 -0.59 5.86
N LEU A 238 13.16 -1.06 5.83
CA LEU A 238 14.31 -0.21 5.53
C LEU A 238 14.22 0.44 4.15
N ALA A 239 13.69 -0.26 3.16
CA ALA A 239 13.48 0.28 1.82
C ALA A 239 12.45 1.43 1.83
N VAL A 240 11.31 1.24 2.51
CA VAL A 240 10.29 2.29 2.66
C VAL A 240 10.86 3.51 3.40
N LEU A 241 11.60 3.29 4.48
CA LEU A 241 12.24 4.37 5.25
C LEU A 241 13.26 5.13 4.40
N SER A 242 14.09 4.43 3.64
CA SER A 242 15.09 5.03 2.73
C SER A 242 14.42 5.88 1.65
N ILE A 243 13.34 5.38 1.04
CA ILE A 243 12.57 6.13 0.04
C ILE A 243 11.90 7.35 0.69
N GLY A 244 11.36 7.21 1.90
CA GLY A 244 10.78 8.32 2.65
C GLY A 244 11.78 9.45 2.91
N LEU A 245 12.99 9.10 3.36
CA LEU A 245 14.09 10.05 3.58
C LEU A 245 14.52 10.72 2.27
N PHE A 246 14.62 9.96 1.18
CA PHE A 246 14.90 10.52 -0.14
C PHE A 246 13.85 11.55 -0.56
N VAL A 247 12.56 11.21 -0.48
CA VAL A 247 11.47 12.11 -0.85
C VAL A 247 11.47 13.35 0.03
N LEU A 248 11.64 13.19 1.34
CA LEU A 248 11.69 14.31 2.29
C LEU A 248 12.88 15.23 1.99
N ASN A 249 14.06 14.68 1.73
CA ASN A 249 15.25 15.46 1.37
C ASN A 249 15.12 16.17 0.02
N MET A 250 14.25 15.72 -0.88
CA MET A 250 13.95 16.38 -2.16
C MET A 250 12.93 17.52 -2.05
N ILE A 251 12.29 17.71 -0.89
CA ILE A 251 11.41 18.86 -0.66
C ILE A 251 12.23 20.16 -0.77
N PRO A 252 11.70 21.22 -1.40
CA PRO A 252 12.39 22.51 -1.57
C PRO A 252 12.46 23.31 -0.24
N LEU A 253 12.92 22.68 0.83
CA LEU A 253 13.18 23.31 2.12
C LEU A 253 14.66 23.68 2.24
N PRO A 254 14.97 24.91 2.65
CA PRO A 254 16.33 25.29 3.02
C PRO A 254 16.91 24.31 4.06
N MET A 255 18.21 23.99 3.98
CA MET A 255 18.92 22.99 4.81
C MET A 255 18.80 21.53 4.35
N LEU A 256 17.81 21.18 3.53
CA LEU A 256 17.75 19.89 2.84
C LEU A 256 18.40 19.96 1.46
N ASP A 257 18.74 18.79 0.90
CA ASP A 257 19.36 18.67 -0.44
C ASP A 257 18.50 19.32 -1.54
N GLY A 258 17.17 19.22 -1.43
CA GLY A 258 16.22 19.88 -2.33
C GLY A 258 16.28 21.41 -2.26
N GLY A 259 16.58 22.00 -1.09
CA GLY A 259 16.82 23.43 -0.96
C GLY A 259 18.07 23.88 -1.72
N HIS A 260 19.12 23.06 -1.73
CA HIS A 260 20.32 23.32 -2.53
C HIS A 260 20.02 23.26 -4.03
N LEU A 261 19.20 22.31 -4.48
CA LEU A 261 18.74 22.25 -5.88
C LEU A 261 17.99 23.52 -6.28
N VAL A 262 17.13 24.04 -5.40
CA VAL A 262 16.43 25.32 -5.63
C VAL A 262 17.41 26.49 -5.72
N TYR A 263 18.43 26.54 -4.85
CA TYR A 263 19.48 27.56 -4.95
C TYR A 263 20.21 27.51 -6.28
N CYS A 264 20.64 26.31 -6.71
CA CYS A 264 21.30 26.12 -7.99
C CYS A 264 20.40 26.53 -9.17
N ALA A 265 19.11 26.19 -9.13
CA ALA A 265 18.15 26.57 -10.17
C ALA A 265 17.97 28.10 -10.24
N ILE A 266 17.86 28.77 -9.09
CA ILE A 266 17.78 30.23 -9.01
C ILE A 266 19.08 30.87 -9.52
N GLU A 267 20.24 30.36 -9.12
CA GLU A 267 21.54 30.88 -9.56
C GLU A 267 21.76 30.70 -11.06
N LEU A 268 21.31 29.57 -11.64
CA LEU A 268 21.33 29.30 -13.07
C LEU A 268 20.47 30.30 -13.86
N ILE A 269 19.26 30.61 -13.38
CA ILE A 269 18.37 31.59 -14.01
C ILE A 269 18.93 33.02 -13.85
N ARG A 270 19.49 33.33 -12.69
CA ARG A 270 19.94 34.69 -12.34
C ARG A 270 21.35 35.01 -12.84
N GLY A 271 22.12 34.00 -13.26
CA GLY A 271 23.51 34.13 -13.71
C GLY A 271 24.50 34.58 -12.63
N ARG A 272 24.08 34.62 -11.35
CA ARG A 272 24.89 35.08 -10.22
C ARG A 272 24.50 34.34 -8.95
N ALA A 273 25.49 34.13 -8.08
CA ALA A 273 25.30 33.51 -6.78
C ALA A 273 24.24 34.24 -5.92
N LEU A 274 23.56 33.48 -5.07
CA LEU A 274 22.74 34.04 -4.00
C LEU A 274 23.65 34.69 -2.95
N SER A 275 23.19 35.79 -2.34
CA SER A 275 23.97 36.42 -1.27
C SER A 275 24.03 35.53 -0.03
N ASP A 276 25.17 35.50 0.65
CA ASP A 276 25.36 34.69 1.86
C ASP A 276 24.33 35.03 2.95
N ALA A 277 23.97 36.31 3.07
CA ALA A 277 22.93 36.76 4.00
C ALA A 277 21.55 36.15 3.70
N LEU A 278 21.19 36.00 2.42
CA LEU A 278 19.91 35.37 2.04
C LEU A 278 19.96 33.86 2.26
N ARG A 279 21.08 33.21 1.91
CA ARG A 279 21.28 31.77 2.13
C ARG A 279 21.19 31.42 3.61
N LEU A 280 21.82 32.22 4.49
CA LEU A 280 21.76 32.04 5.94
C LEU A 280 20.33 32.21 6.48
N ARG A 281 19.60 33.23 6.05
CA ARG A 281 18.19 33.43 6.46
C ARG A 281 17.29 32.27 6.03
N LEU A 282 17.48 31.80 4.79
CA LEU A 282 16.74 30.64 4.30
C LEU A 282 17.09 29.40 5.13
N GLN A 283 18.37 29.10 5.34
CA GLN A 283 18.79 27.97 6.18
C GLN A 283 18.21 28.02 7.61
N GLN A 284 18.21 29.20 8.24
CA GLN A 284 17.59 29.38 9.55
C GLN A 284 16.10 29.06 9.52
N LEU A 285 15.38 29.56 8.50
CA LEU A 285 13.95 29.26 8.32
C LEU A 285 13.71 27.76 8.14
N GLY A 286 14.54 27.10 7.32
CA GLY A 286 14.49 25.65 7.13
C GLY A 286 14.75 24.85 8.40
N LEU A 287 15.80 25.21 9.15
CA LEU A 287 16.11 24.60 10.44
C LEU A 287 14.94 24.74 11.42
N THR A 288 14.37 25.94 11.53
CA THR A 288 13.21 26.19 12.39
C THR A 288 12.01 25.34 11.98
N ALA A 289 11.75 25.19 10.67
CA ALA A 289 10.68 24.35 10.17
C ALA A 289 10.89 22.87 10.48
N ILE A 290 12.12 22.34 10.30
CA ILE A 290 12.46 20.95 10.62
C ILE A 290 12.33 20.68 12.13
N LEU A 291 12.82 21.59 12.97
CA LEU A 291 12.67 21.49 14.42
C LEU A 291 11.19 21.52 14.84
N ALA A 292 10.40 22.42 14.26
CA ALA A 292 8.97 22.50 14.52
C ALA A 292 8.25 21.20 14.11
N LEU A 293 8.55 20.67 12.92
CA LEU A 293 7.99 19.41 12.44
C LEU A 293 8.38 18.23 13.36
N THR A 294 9.64 18.20 13.82
CA THR A 294 10.14 17.17 14.73
C THR A 294 9.43 17.24 16.08
N MET A 295 9.20 18.45 16.61
CA MET A 295 8.41 18.65 17.83
C MET A 295 6.95 18.19 17.66
N ILE A 296 6.32 18.49 16.53
CA ILE A 296 4.97 18.01 16.22
C ILE A 296 4.94 16.48 16.14
N ALA A 297 5.92 15.86 15.48
CA ALA A 297 6.01 14.41 15.37
C ALA A 297 6.22 13.73 16.74
N LEU A 298 7.08 14.29 17.59
CA LEU A 298 7.27 13.83 18.96
C LEU A 298 6.01 13.99 19.81
N TRP A 299 5.29 15.11 19.65
CA TRP A 299 4.01 15.32 20.33
C TRP A 299 2.96 14.30 19.89
N ASN A 300 2.90 14.02 18.58
CA ASN A 300 2.01 13.01 18.03
C ASN A 300 2.33 11.61 18.54
N ASP A 301 3.62 11.24 18.56
CA ASP A 301 4.08 9.98 19.16
C ASP A 301 3.68 9.91 20.65
N PHE A 302 3.94 10.97 21.43
CA PHE A 302 3.57 10.99 22.85
C PHE A 302 2.08 10.75 23.05
N SER A 303 1.22 11.48 22.33
CA SER A 303 -0.25 11.32 22.40
C SER A 303 -0.77 9.96 21.93
N ARG A 304 0.05 9.21 21.18
CA ARG A 304 -0.31 7.88 20.66
C ARG A 304 0.10 6.77 21.63
N PHE A 305 1.22 6.93 22.33
CA PHE A 305 1.79 5.90 23.20
C PHE A 305 1.46 6.08 24.70
N PHE A 306 1.04 7.28 25.12
CA PHE A 306 0.72 7.62 26.51
C PHE A 306 -0.63 8.35 26.59
#